data_AF-A0A561EQL4-F1
#
_entry.id   AF-A0A561EQL4-F1
#
_cell.length_a   1.000
_cell.length_b   1.000
_cell.length_c   1.000
_cell.angle_alpha   90.00
_cell.angle_beta   90.00
_cell.angle_gamma   90.00
#
_symmetry.space_group_name_H-M   'P 1'
#
loop_
_entity.id
_entity.type
_entity.pdbx_description
1 polymer ?
#
loop_
_entity_poly.entity_id
_entity_poly.type
_entity_poly.pdbx_seq_one_letter_code
_entity_poly.pdbx_strand_id
1 'polypeptide(L)'
;MSVAGSAERSARSRSAASVRRCSPSRVSMASMPSILTGSADERRDPGALLQTWAVTTPFRPNAEQLAAASDTTIPDVVAPGLRVLFCGINPGLWSGATGHHFARPGNRFWPALHRSGFTPTLLRPDRQEELLGLGLGITNVVARTTAKADELTAEEYRQGGEALVERVGLLQPHTLAVLGIGAYRTAFRRPRAVIGPQPEGIGETAVWVLPNPSGLNAHYTLDGIAEEFRRLREAVPPAES
;
A
#
# COMPACT_ATOMS: atom_id res chain seq x y z
N MET A 1 -4.87 -24.60 -66.40
CA MET A 1 -5.06 -25.60 -65.31
C MET A 1 -5.33 -24.78 -64.06
N SER A 2 -6.58 -24.41 -63.70
CA SER A 2 -7.67 -25.21 -63.09
C SER A 2 -7.12 -26.10 -61.97
N VAL A 3 -7.55 -26.09 -60.70
CA VAL A 3 -8.90 -26.01 -60.05
C VAL A 3 -8.67 -25.53 -58.58
N ALA A 4 -9.30 -24.49 -58.04
CA ALA A 4 -10.56 -24.41 -57.26
C ALA A 4 -10.76 -25.39 -56.06
N GLY A 5 -11.29 -24.85 -54.95
CA GLY A 5 -11.79 -25.53 -53.73
C GLY A 5 -11.54 -24.67 -52.48
N SER A 6 -12.40 -23.73 -52.06
CA SER A 6 -13.67 -23.91 -51.29
C SER A 6 -13.56 -24.95 -50.19
N ALA A 7 -14.07 -24.78 -48.96
CA ALA A 7 -14.66 -23.73 -48.15
C ALA A 7 -14.86 -24.39 -46.78
N GLU A 8 -14.89 -23.65 -45.66
CA GLU A 8 -15.99 -23.77 -44.67
C GLU A 8 -15.77 -22.85 -43.46
N ARG A 9 -16.79 -22.02 -43.24
CA ARG A 9 -17.00 -21.22 -42.03
C ARG A 9 -17.56 -22.14 -40.97
N SER A 10 -17.06 -22.02 -39.73
CA SER A 10 -17.77 -22.51 -38.56
C SER A 10 -17.98 -21.37 -37.59
N ALA A 11 -19.16 -20.78 -37.67
CA ALA A 11 -19.71 -19.89 -36.66
C ALA A 11 -20.12 -20.76 -35.46
N ARG A 12 -19.59 -20.47 -34.27
CA ARG A 12 -20.17 -20.94 -33.02
C ARG A 12 -20.62 -19.75 -32.19
N SER A 13 -21.93 -19.61 -32.15
CA SER A 13 -22.69 -18.87 -31.15
C SER A 13 -22.66 -19.61 -29.81
N ARG A 14 -22.69 -18.83 -28.72
CA ARG A 14 -23.26 -19.14 -27.38
C ARG A 14 -22.98 -17.91 -26.51
N SER A 15 -23.95 -17.01 -26.37
CA SER A 15 -25.02 -17.00 -25.36
C SER A 15 -24.67 -15.98 -24.27
N ALA A 16 -25.20 -14.77 -24.44
CA ALA A 16 -25.13 -13.69 -23.47
C ALA A 16 -25.95 -14.08 -22.22
N ALA A 17 -25.28 -14.22 -21.09
CA ALA A 17 -25.94 -14.34 -19.80
C ALA A 17 -26.53 -12.98 -19.41
N SER A 18 -27.85 -12.93 -19.29
CA SER A 18 -28.63 -11.79 -18.85
C SER A 18 -28.24 -11.38 -17.42
N VAL A 19 -27.62 -10.21 -17.29
CA VAL A 19 -27.39 -9.54 -16.00
C VAL A 19 -28.74 -9.07 -15.47
N ARG A 20 -29.29 -9.78 -14.47
CA ARG A 20 -30.42 -9.30 -13.69
C ARG A 20 -29.96 -8.09 -12.88
N ARG A 21 -30.53 -6.91 -13.17
CA ARG A 21 -30.38 -5.70 -12.36
C ARG A 21 -31.15 -5.90 -11.05
N CYS A 22 -30.45 -5.93 -9.92
CA CYS A 22 -31.07 -5.70 -8.61
C CYS A 22 -31.39 -4.20 -8.49
N SER A 23 -32.66 -3.89 -8.26
CA SER A 23 -33.10 -2.54 -7.87
C SER A 23 -32.72 -2.28 -6.41
N PRO A 24 -32.22 -1.09 -6.05
CA PRO A 24 -32.05 -0.74 -4.65
C PRO A 24 -33.43 -0.47 -4.02
N SER A 25 -33.79 -1.31 -3.06
CA SER A 25 -34.93 -1.11 -2.17
C SER A 25 -34.77 0.22 -1.42
N ARG A 26 -35.81 1.06 -1.47
CA ARG A 26 -35.93 2.29 -0.68
C ARG A 26 -35.77 1.96 0.80
N VAL A 27 -34.78 2.55 1.46
CA VAL A 27 -34.72 2.60 2.92
C VAL A 27 -35.81 3.56 3.39
N SER A 28 -36.76 3.01 4.14
CA SER A 28 -37.82 3.73 4.82
C SER A 28 -37.25 4.65 5.90
N MET A 29 -37.52 5.95 5.82
CA MET A 29 -37.30 6.88 6.92
C MET A 29 -38.32 6.59 8.03
N ALA A 30 -37.87 5.93 9.09
CA ALA A 30 -38.63 5.80 10.32
C ALA A 30 -38.13 6.80 11.37
N SER A 31 -38.99 7.78 11.64
CA SER A 31 -39.25 8.50 12.89
C SER A 31 -38.08 8.88 13.80
N MET A 32 -37.78 10.19 13.84
CA MET A 32 -37.18 10.84 15.00
C MET A 32 -38.26 11.14 16.06
N PRO A 33 -38.03 10.91 17.35
CA PRO A 33 -38.92 11.44 18.38
C PRO A 33 -38.68 12.95 18.55
N SER A 34 -39.76 13.71 18.42
CA SER A 34 -39.83 15.12 18.85
C SER A 34 -39.70 15.19 20.37
N ILE A 35 -38.74 15.97 20.86
CA ILE A 35 -38.73 16.43 22.25
C ILE A 35 -39.19 17.89 22.26
N LEU A 36 -40.31 18.08 22.95
CA LEU A 36 -40.95 19.35 23.24
C LEU A 36 -40.12 20.19 24.23
N THR A 37 -40.01 21.47 23.88
CA THR A 37 -40.14 22.65 24.74
C THR A 37 -39.55 22.59 26.15
N GLY A 38 -38.35 23.16 26.29
CA GLY A 38 -37.76 23.61 27.55
C GLY A 38 -37.35 25.07 27.45
N SER A 39 -37.83 25.86 28.39
CA SER A 39 -37.74 27.32 28.51
C SER A 39 -36.33 27.91 28.40
N ALA A 40 -36.28 29.12 27.86
CA ALA A 40 -35.15 30.03 27.93
C ALA A 40 -34.82 30.42 29.38
N ASP A 41 -33.53 30.45 29.68
CA ASP A 41 -32.79 31.52 30.35
C ASP A 41 -31.66 30.91 31.21
N GLU A 42 -30.47 30.79 30.62
CA GLU A 42 -29.24 30.91 31.38
C GLU A 42 -28.07 31.20 30.44
N ARG A 43 -27.37 32.29 30.76
CA ARG A 43 -26.25 32.90 30.03
C ARG A 43 -25.15 31.86 29.72
N ARG A 44 -25.01 31.48 28.46
CA ARG A 44 -23.82 30.76 27.96
C ARG A 44 -22.69 31.75 27.68
N ASP A 45 -21.65 31.64 28.47
CA ASP A 45 -20.31 32.19 28.25
C ASP A 45 -19.77 31.77 26.86
N PRO A 46 -19.40 32.69 25.95
CA PRO A 46 -18.84 32.35 24.64
C PRO A 46 -17.41 31.75 24.69
N GLY A 47 -16.80 31.59 25.87
CA GLY A 47 -15.38 31.23 26.01
C GLY A 47 -15.00 29.75 25.94
N ALA A 48 -15.93 28.80 25.86
CA ALA A 48 -15.65 27.39 26.10
C ALA A 48 -15.83 26.47 24.88
N LEU A 49 -15.21 26.80 23.73
CA LEU A 49 -15.03 25.85 22.62
C LEU A 49 -13.65 26.02 21.97
N LEU A 50 -12.59 25.89 22.76
CA LEU A 50 -11.32 25.40 22.24
C LEU A 50 -11.26 23.92 22.61
N GLN A 51 -11.79 23.09 21.73
CA GLN A 51 -11.48 21.66 21.75
C GLN A 51 -9.97 21.53 21.63
N THR A 52 -9.34 21.19 22.74
CA THR A 52 -7.93 20.84 22.81
C THR A 52 -7.73 19.64 21.88
N TRP A 53 -7.20 19.89 20.68
CA TRP A 53 -6.68 18.81 19.84
C TRP A 53 -5.53 18.22 20.65
N ALA A 54 -5.76 17.05 21.24
CA ALA A 54 -4.70 16.33 21.92
C ALA A 54 -3.63 16.05 20.87
N VAL A 55 -2.47 16.68 21.02
CA VAL A 55 -1.26 16.30 20.31
C VAL A 55 -0.97 14.86 20.77
N THR A 56 -1.42 13.85 20.03
CA THR A 56 -1.06 12.48 20.34
C THR A 56 0.46 12.37 20.18
N THR A 57 1.16 12.23 21.30
CA THR A 57 2.60 11.97 21.32
C THR A 57 2.85 10.66 20.58
N PRO A 58 3.78 10.60 19.62
CA PRO A 58 4.04 9.39 18.86
C PRO A 58 4.45 8.26 19.81
N PHE A 59 3.73 7.14 19.73
CA PHE A 59 3.98 5.96 20.54
C PHE A 59 5.40 5.43 20.25
N ARG A 60 6.20 5.28 21.32
CA ARG A 60 7.57 4.75 21.24
C ARG A 60 7.62 3.42 22.00
N PRO A 61 7.74 2.28 21.30
CA PRO A 61 7.83 0.97 21.95
C PRO A 61 9.02 0.89 22.91
N ASN A 62 8.80 0.27 24.06
CA ASN A 62 9.88 -0.15 24.96
C ASN A 62 10.49 -1.49 24.49
N ALA A 63 11.52 -1.96 25.18
CA ALA A 63 12.24 -3.19 24.80
C ALA A 63 11.35 -4.45 24.84
N GLU A 64 10.46 -4.57 25.82
CA GLU A 64 9.53 -5.69 25.95
C GLU A 64 8.53 -5.73 24.79
N GLN A 65 7.97 -4.58 24.42
CA GLN A 65 7.05 -4.44 23.28
C GLN A 65 7.73 -4.76 21.95
N LEU A 66 9.01 -4.38 21.79
CA LEU A 66 9.78 -4.77 20.61
C LEU A 66 10.04 -6.27 20.57
N ALA A 67 10.33 -6.91 21.71
CA ALA A 67 10.51 -8.35 21.78
C ALA A 67 9.20 -9.10 21.48
N ALA A 68 8.08 -8.63 22.03
CA ALA A 68 6.75 -9.19 21.80
C ALA A 68 6.27 -9.05 20.35
N ALA A 69 6.86 -8.13 19.57
CA ALA A 69 6.57 -7.96 18.15
C ALA A 69 7.30 -8.97 17.26
N SER A 70 8.23 -9.79 17.77
CA SER A 70 8.86 -10.85 16.98
C SER A 70 7.81 -11.85 16.49
N ASP A 71 7.92 -12.25 15.23
CA ASP A 71 7.06 -13.27 14.60
C ASP A 71 5.56 -12.91 14.53
N THR A 72 5.20 -11.67 14.85
CA THR A 72 3.85 -11.13 14.59
C THR A 72 3.74 -10.61 13.14
N THR A 73 2.53 -10.22 12.76
CA THR A 73 2.24 -9.54 11.48
C THR A 73 1.65 -8.15 11.73
N ILE A 74 1.65 -7.32 10.69
CA ILE A 74 0.91 -6.05 10.66
C ILE A 74 -0.05 -6.03 9.46
N PRO A 75 -1.20 -5.33 9.55
CA PRO A 75 -2.11 -5.19 8.42
C PRO A 75 -1.46 -4.46 7.24
N ASP A 76 -1.83 -4.86 6.04
CA ASP A 76 -1.52 -4.12 4.82
C ASP A 76 -2.36 -2.82 4.75
N VAL A 77 -1.81 -1.78 4.12
CA VAL A 77 -2.55 -0.56 3.75
C VAL A 77 -2.88 -0.66 2.27
N VAL A 78 -4.06 -1.18 1.94
CA VAL A 78 -4.41 -1.55 0.56
C VAL A 78 -5.84 -1.16 0.19
N ALA A 79 -6.02 -0.86 -1.09
CA ALA A 79 -7.31 -0.75 -1.76
C ALA A 79 -7.16 -1.29 -3.19
N PRO A 80 -8.26 -1.63 -3.89
CA PRO A 80 -8.21 -1.94 -5.32
C PRO A 80 -7.79 -0.71 -6.14
N GLY A 81 -7.15 -0.93 -7.29
CA GLY A 81 -6.88 0.12 -8.29
C GLY A 81 -5.89 1.21 -7.85
N LEU A 82 -5.04 0.94 -6.86
CA LEU A 82 -4.03 1.91 -6.41
C LEU A 82 -3.09 2.31 -7.56
N ARG A 83 -2.65 3.56 -7.58
CA ARG A 83 -1.59 4.04 -8.48
C ARG A 83 -0.27 3.33 -8.20
N VAL A 84 0.10 3.23 -6.92
CA VAL A 84 1.32 2.55 -6.48
C VAL A 84 1.04 1.75 -5.22
N LEU A 85 1.36 0.46 -5.25
CA LEU A 85 1.50 -0.38 -4.07
C LEU A 85 2.99 -0.48 -3.73
N PHE A 86 3.43 0.21 -2.68
CA PHE A 86 4.78 0.06 -2.15
C PHE A 86 4.90 -1.25 -1.38
N CYS A 87 5.98 -1.98 -1.61
CA CYS A 87 6.21 -3.28 -0.99
C CYS A 87 7.57 -3.27 -0.27
N GLY A 88 7.52 -3.27 1.06
CA GLY A 88 8.71 -3.49 1.89
C GLY A 88 9.19 -4.94 1.85
N ILE A 89 10.30 -5.21 2.53
CA ILE A 89 10.81 -6.58 2.66
C ILE A 89 9.94 -7.34 3.65
N ASN A 90 9.95 -6.90 4.90
CA ASN A 90 9.15 -7.39 6.00
C ASN A 90 9.06 -6.31 7.08
N PRO A 91 8.10 -6.40 8.00
CA PRO A 91 8.05 -5.49 9.14
C PRO A 91 9.28 -5.68 10.04
N GLY A 92 9.93 -4.58 10.40
CA GLY A 92 10.89 -4.60 11.52
C GLY A 92 10.15 -4.57 12.87
N LEU A 93 10.82 -4.91 13.97
CA LEU A 93 10.19 -4.94 15.32
C LEU A 93 9.44 -3.65 15.70
N TRP A 94 9.94 -2.48 15.26
CA TRP A 94 9.22 -1.21 15.48
C TRP A 94 7.87 -1.17 14.75
N SER A 95 7.84 -1.66 13.52
CA SER A 95 6.61 -1.76 12.76
C SER A 95 5.66 -2.78 13.39
N GLY A 96 6.16 -3.96 13.78
CA GLY A 96 5.37 -4.95 14.50
C GLY A 96 4.79 -4.41 15.82
N ALA A 97 5.56 -3.69 16.61
CA ALA A 97 5.12 -3.13 17.89
C ALA A 97 4.15 -1.96 17.76
N THR A 98 4.23 -1.18 16.67
CA THR A 98 3.38 0.00 16.45
C THR A 98 2.17 -0.30 15.57
N GLY A 99 2.19 -1.40 14.80
CA GLY A 99 1.21 -1.67 13.75
C GLY A 99 1.38 -0.80 12.49
N HIS A 100 2.46 -0.02 12.39
CA HIS A 100 2.66 0.95 11.32
C HIS A 100 3.87 0.63 10.45
N HIS A 101 3.71 0.77 9.13
CA HIS A 101 4.76 0.48 8.17
C HIS A 101 5.91 1.49 8.29
N PHE A 102 7.15 0.98 8.16
CA PHE A 102 8.37 1.78 8.18
C PHE A 102 8.51 2.69 9.43
N ALA A 103 8.05 2.23 10.59
CA ALA A 103 7.94 3.05 11.81
C ALA A 103 9.25 3.28 12.56
N ARG A 104 10.30 2.50 12.27
CA ARG A 104 11.60 2.63 12.97
C ARG A 104 12.18 4.04 12.77
N PRO A 105 12.60 4.74 13.84
CA PRO A 105 13.36 5.98 13.73
C PRO A 105 14.58 5.81 12.82
N GLY A 106 14.76 6.76 11.89
CA GLY A 106 15.81 6.71 10.87
C GLY A 106 15.48 5.86 9.64
N ASN A 107 14.31 5.22 9.56
CA ASN A 107 13.80 4.75 8.27
C ASN A 107 13.47 5.94 7.37
N ARG A 108 13.86 5.87 6.11
CA ARG A 108 13.79 6.99 5.16
C ARG A 108 12.59 6.91 4.21
N PHE A 109 11.69 5.95 4.36
CA PHE A 109 10.53 5.79 3.49
C PHE A 109 9.66 7.04 3.48
N TRP A 110 9.16 7.45 4.65
CA TRP A 110 8.26 8.61 4.78
C TRP A 110 8.91 9.92 4.31
N PRO A 111 10.16 10.25 4.72
CA PRO A 111 10.87 11.41 4.17
C PRO A 111 11.09 11.35 2.65
N ALA A 112 11.44 10.19 2.09
CA ALA A 112 11.65 10.04 0.65
C ALA A 112 10.33 10.15 -0.14
N LEU A 113 9.25 9.59 0.39
CA LEU A 113 7.91 9.67 -0.18
C LEU A 113 7.42 11.13 -0.26
N HIS A 114 7.66 11.92 0.78
CA HIS A 114 7.36 13.35 0.74
C HIS A 114 8.28 14.11 -0.22
N ARG A 115 9.60 13.90 -0.12
CA ARG A 115 10.60 14.63 -0.91
C ARG A 115 10.55 14.34 -2.42
N SER A 116 10.01 13.19 -2.80
CA SER A 116 9.74 12.83 -4.20
C SER A 116 8.45 13.45 -4.74
N GLY A 117 7.61 14.03 -3.87
CA GLY A 117 6.35 14.66 -4.24
C GLY A 117 5.17 13.69 -4.39
N PHE A 118 5.24 12.49 -3.81
CA PHE A 118 4.08 11.58 -3.72
C PHE A 118 3.06 12.05 -2.68
N THR A 119 3.52 12.70 -1.61
CA THR A 119 2.66 13.23 -0.54
C THR A 119 2.86 14.73 -0.39
N PRO A 120 1.77 15.52 -0.22
CA PRO A 120 1.85 16.98 -0.12
C PRO A 120 2.55 17.45 1.16
N THR A 121 2.54 16.61 2.21
CA THR A 121 3.18 16.86 3.49
C THR A 121 3.91 15.61 3.96
N LEU A 122 4.91 15.77 4.83
CA LEU A 122 5.56 14.64 5.49
C LEU A 122 4.57 13.93 6.44
N LEU A 123 4.07 12.77 6.01
CA LEU A 123 3.23 11.92 6.85
C LEU A 123 4.06 11.18 7.90
N ARG A 124 3.47 11.01 9.08
CA ARG A 124 3.97 10.10 10.11
C ARG A 124 3.46 8.68 9.84
N PRO A 125 4.15 7.63 10.33
CA PRO A 125 3.70 6.25 10.16
C PRO A 125 2.27 5.98 10.64
N ASP A 126 1.82 6.62 11.72
CA ASP A 126 0.47 6.46 12.26
C ASP A 126 -0.63 7.09 11.38
N ARG A 127 -0.24 7.86 10.36
CA ARG A 127 -1.12 8.45 9.35
C ARG A 127 -1.11 7.66 8.02
N GLN A 128 -0.61 6.43 8.03
CA GLN A 128 -0.45 5.62 6.80
C GLN A 128 -1.74 5.40 6.01
N GLU A 129 -2.91 5.38 6.66
CA GLU A 129 -4.20 5.20 5.99
C GLU A 129 -4.54 6.35 5.03
N GLU A 130 -3.97 7.53 5.24
CA GLU A 130 -4.16 8.67 4.33
C GLU A 130 -3.55 8.45 2.95
N LEU A 131 -2.65 7.47 2.82
CA LEU A 131 -2.09 7.08 1.52
C LEU A 131 -3.17 6.58 0.56
N LEU A 132 -4.22 5.93 1.07
CA LEU A 132 -5.29 5.39 0.22
C LEU A 132 -6.00 6.50 -0.55
N GLY A 133 -6.22 7.67 0.08
CA GLY A 133 -6.80 8.85 -0.57
C GLY A 133 -5.90 9.48 -1.65
N LEU A 134 -4.61 9.10 -1.69
CA LEU A 134 -3.65 9.53 -2.71
C LEU A 134 -3.43 8.45 -3.79
N GLY A 135 -4.18 7.35 -3.73
CA GLY A 135 -4.00 6.17 -4.57
C GLY A 135 -2.71 5.41 -4.27
N LEU A 136 -2.19 5.49 -3.04
CA LEU A 136 -0.97 4.83 -2.61
C LEU A 136 -1.29 3.77 -1.55
N GLY A 137 -0.55 2.66 -1.55
CA GLY A 137 -0.67 1.61 -0.53
C GLY A 137 0.68 1.06 -0.09
N ILE A 138 0.66 0.27 0.98
CA ILE A 138 1.84 -0.39 1.54
C ILE A 138 1.53 -1.85 1.88
N THR A 139 2.43 -2.74 1.49
CA THR A 139 2.49 -4.16 1.90
C THR A 139 3.95 -4.58 2.10
N ASN A 140 4.21 -5.86 2.37
CA ASN A 140 5.54 -6.45 2.44
C ASN A 140 5.60 -7.76 1.65
N VAL A 141 6.80 -8.13 1.18
CA VAL A 141 7.03 -9.45 0.56
C VAL A 141 6.80 -10.55 1.58
N VAL A 142 7.38 -10.42 2.77
CA VAL A 142 7.24 -11.39 3.87
C VAL A 142 6.46 -10.75 5.01
N ALA A 143 5.42 -11.45 5.48
CA ALA A 143 4.52 -10.93 6.51
C ALA A 143 5.13 -10.94 7.93
N ARG A 144 6.07 -11.86 8.18
CA ARG A 144 6.66 -12.11 9.51
C ARG A 144 7.56 -10.96 9.95
N THR A 145 7.33 -10.46 11.15
CA THR A 145 8.17 -9.41 11.76
C THR A 145 9.49 -10.01 12.26
N THR A 146 10.61 -9.38 11.93
CA THR A 146 11.94 -9.78 12.41
C THR A 146 12.76 -8.58 12.88
N ALA A 147 13.86 -8.82 13.61
CA ALA A 147 14.78 -7.74 13.98
C ALA A 147 15.57 -7.26 12.77
N LYS A 148 15.94 -8.18 11.87
CA LYS A 148 16.67 -7.90 10.64
C LYS A 148 16.14 -8.72 9.47
N ALA A 149 16.25 -8.15 8.27
CA ALA A 149 15.82 -8.81 7.04
C ALA A 149 16.71 -10.00 6.62
N ASP A 150 17.90 -10.15 7.19
CA ASP A 150 18.82 -11.29 6.97
C ASP A 150 18.44 -12.54 7.78
N GLU A 151 17.48 -12.42 8.71
CA GLU A 151 16.86 -13.55 9.42
C GLU A 151 15.80 -14.28 8.56
N LEU A 152 15.49 -13.75 7.36
CA LEU A 152 14.56 -14.35 6.43
C LEU A 152 15.27 -15.34 5.51
N THR A 153 14.73 -16.54 5.41
CA THR A 153 15.22 -17.57 4.50
C THR A 153 14.85 -17.26 3.05
N ALA A 154 15.63 -17.78 2.10
CA ALA A 154 15.31 -17.65 0.68
C ALA A 154 13.95 -18.24 0.31
N GLU A 155 13.49 -19.25 1.05
CA GLU A 155 12.18 -19.87 0.87
C GLU A 155 11.05 -18.94 1.33
N GLU A 156 11.19 -18.27 2.48
CA GLU A 156 10.22 -17.26 2.92
C GLU A 156 10.06 -16.13 1.90
N TYR A 157 11.16 -15.67 1.28
CA TYR A 157 11.08 -14.70 0.19
C TYR A 157 10.30 -15.23 -1.02
N ARG A 158 10.46 -16.50 -1.38
CA ARG A 158 9.78 -17.11 -2.53
C ARG A 158 8.29 -17.26 -2.29
N GLN A 159 7.93 -17.81 -1.13
CA GLN A 159 6.53 -17.94 -0.70
C GLN A 159 5.86 -16.56 -0.58
N GLY A 160 6.59 -15.59 -0.03
CA GLY A 160 6.15 -14.19 0.02
C GLY A 160 5.95 -13.58 -1.36
N GLY A 161 6.85 -13.86 -2.30
CA GLY A 161 6.71 -13.44 -3.70
C GLY A 161 5.47 -14.03 -4.39
N GLU A 162 5.20 -15.32 -4.18
CA GLU A 162 4.01 -15.99 -4.71
C GLU A 162 2.71 -15.38 -4.14
N ALA A 163 2.64 -15.19 -2.82
CA ALA A 163 1.51 -14.53 -2.17
C ALA A 163 1.34 -13.06 -2.61
N LEU A 164 2.43 -12.36 -2.87
CA LEU A 164 2.40 -10.99 -3.39
C LEU A 164 1.86 -10.93 -4.82
N VAL A 165 2.19 -11.90 -5.67
CA VAL A 165 1.63 -12.02 -7.03
C VAL A 165 0.12 -12.22 -6.98
N GLU A 166 -0.37 -13.12 -6.12
CA GLU A 166 -1.81 -13.32 -5.92
C GLU A 166 -2.52 -12.05 -5.46
N ARG A 167 -1.94 -11.37 -4.45
CA ARG A 167 -2.48 -10.10 -3.93
C ARG A 167 -2.50 -9.00 -4.99
N VAL A 168 -1.45 -8.88 -5.79
CA VAL A 168 -1.41 -7.92 -6.90
C VAL A 168 -2.45 -8.25 -7.95
N GLY A 169 -2.68 -9.53 -8.26
CA GLY A 169 -3.75 -9.97 -9.16
C GLY A 169 -5.15 -9.57 -8.67
N LEU A 170 -5.38 -9.59 -7.36
CA LEU A 170 -6.65 -9.20 -6.73
C LEU A 170 -6.83 -7.68 -6.63
N LEU A 171 -5.78 -6.96 -6.19
CA LEU A 171 -5.84 -5.52 -5.97
C LEU A 171 -5.69 -4.70 -7.25
N GLN A 172 -5.03 -5.27 -8.27
CA GLN A 172 -4.77 -4.65 -9.55
C GLN A 172 -4.22 -3.21 -9.45
N PRO A 173 -3.15 -2.94 -8.66
CA PRO A 173 -2.54 -1.62 -8.68
C PRO A 173 -1.94 -1.36 -10.07
N HIS A 174 -1.86 -0.09 -10.49
CA HIS A 174 -1.15 0.28 -11.72
C HIS A 174 0.34 -0.08 -11.64
N THR A 175 0.94 0.06 -10.46
CA THR A 175 2.36 -0.28 -10.25
C THR A 175 2.60 -0.91 -8.89
N LEU A 176 3.38 -2.00 -8.87
CA LEU A 176 4.01 -2.55 -7.68
C LEU A 176 5.45 -2.01 -7.57
N ALA A 177 5.80 -1.42 -6.44
CA ALA A 177 7.13 -0.87 -6.19
C ALA A 177 7.83 -1.59 -5.02
N VAL A 178 8.78 -2.49 -5.32
CA VAL A 178 9.48 -3.31 -4.31
C VAL A 178 10.73 -2.60 -3.78
N LEU A 179 10.76 -2.34 -2.46
CA LEU A 179 11.76 -1.56 -1.75
C LEU A 179 12.92 -2.44 -1.27
N GLY A 180 13.75 -2.89 -2.21
CA GLY A 180 14.94 -3.68 -1.93
C GLY A 180 15.28 -4.65 -3.04
N ILE A 181 16.36 -4.36 -3.77
CA ILE A 181 16.80 -5.18 -4.91
C ILE A 181 17.11 -6.64 -4.53
N GLY A 182 17.71 -6.89 -3.37
CA GLY A 182 17.99 -8.25 -2.90
C GLY A 182 16.72 -9.06 -2.67
N ALA A 183 15.74 -8.48 -1.98
CA ALA A 183 14.44 -9.10 -1.75
C ALA A 183 13.72 -9.39 -3.06
N TYR A 184 13.68 -8.43 -3.99
CA TYR A 184 13.08 -8.61 -5.30
C TYR A 184 13.75 -9.76 -6.08
N ARG A 185 15.08 -9.76 -6.16
CA ARG A 185 15.87 -10.79 -6.87
C ARG A 185 15.56 -12.19 -6.35
N THR A 186 15.46 -12.35 -5.03
CA THR A 186 15.17 -13.64 -4.38
C THR A 186 13.72 -14.06 -4.55
N ALA A 187 12.78 -13.17 -4.23
CA ALA A 187 11.34 -13.46 -4.25
C ALA A 187 10.83 -13.78 -5.67
N PHE A 188 11.26 -13.01 -6.67
CA PHE A 188 10.80 -13.15 -8.05
C PHE A 188 11.75 -13.97 -8.95
N ARG A 189 12.81 -14.55 -8.37
CA ARG A 189 13.82 -15.34 -9.11
C ARG A 189 14.48 -14.56 -10.26
N ARG A 190 14.76 -13.27 -10.05
CA ARG A 190 15.32 -12.35 -11.06
C ARG A 190 16.74 -11.88 -10.69
N PRO A 191 17.78 -12.73 -10.68
CA PRO A 191 19.10 -12.40 -10.12
C PRO A 191 19.80 -11.20 -10.76
N ARG A 192 19.44 -10.83 -12.00
CA ARG A 192 20.02 -9.71 -12.75
C ARG A 192 19.19 -8.42 -12.73
N ALA A 193 18.09 -8.39 -11.97
CA ALA A 193 17.25 -7.19 -11.85
C ALA A 193 18.08 -5.98 -11.38
N VAL A 194 17.73 -4.79 -11.82
CA VAL A 194 18.36 -3.50 -11.46
C VAL A 194 17.34 -2.55 -10.85
N ILE A 195 17.79 -1.47 -10.22
CA ILE A 195 16.89 -0.41 -9.72
C ILE A 195 16.18 0.26 -10.90
N GLY A 196 14.88 0.55 -10.74
CA GLY A 196 14.03 1.17 -11.76
C GLY A 196 12.93 0.24 -12.29
N PRO A 197 12.34 0.57 -13.46
CA PRO A 197 11.29 -0.24 -14.08
C PRO A 197 11.83 -1.61 -14.50
N GLN A 198 11.03 -2.65 -14.29
CA GLN A 198 11.34 -4.00 -14.75
C GLN A 198 10.64 -4.28 -16.08
N PRO A 199 11.25 -5.09 -16.97
CA PRO A 199 10.68 -5.37 -18.28
C PRO A 199 9.42 -6.24 -18.21
N GLU A 200 9.28 -7.05 -17.16
CA GLU A 200 8.07 -7.86 -16.93
C GLU A 200 7.22 -7.30 -15.79
N GLY A 201 5.90 -7.23 -16.03
CA GLY A 201 4.88 -6.91 -15.02
C GLY A 201 4.26 -8.16 -14.39
N ILE A 202 3.24 -7.93 -13.56
CA ILE A 202 2.33 -8.96 -13.02
C ILE A 202 0.94 -8.70 -13.61
N GLY A 203 0.57 -9.43 -14.66
CA GLY A 203 -0.58 -9.05 -15.49
C GLY A 203 -0.36 -7.63 -16.07
N GLU A 204 -1.32 -6.75 -15.88
CA GLU A 204 -1.24 -5.34 -16.31
C GLU A 204 -0.49 -4.44 -15.30
N THR A 205 -0.17 -4.95 -14.10
CA THR A 205 0.57 -4.19 -13.09
C THR A 205 2.04 -4.08 -13.48
N ALA A 206 2.51 -2.85 -13.70
CA ALA A 206 3.94 -2.61 -13.89
C ALA A 206 4.73 -2.89 -12.60
N VAL A 207 5.98 -3.33 -12.74
CA VAL A 207 6.86 -3.61 -11.59
C VAL A 207 8.06 -2.68 -11.59
N TRP A 208 8.32 -2.10 -10.42
CA TRP A 208 9.47 -1.25 -10.15
C TRP A 208 10.27 -1.79 -8.97
N VAL A 209 11.59 -1.66 -9.05
CA VAL A 209 12.50 -1.97 -7.94
C VAL A 209 13.13 -0.68 -7.45
N LEU A 210 13.00 -0.40 -6.17
CA LEU A 210 13.49 0.81 -5.53
C LEU A 210 14.56 0.46 -4.48
N PRO A 211 15.44 1.40 -4.12
CA PRO A 211 16.39 1.20 -3.03
C PRO A 211 15.69 0.95 -1.69
N ASN A 212 16.27 0.12 -0.82
CA ASN A 212 15.72 -0.13 0.52
C ASN A 212 15.90 1.12 1.41
N PRO A 213 14.81 1.69 1.98
CA PRO A 213 14.86 2.92 2.76
C PRO A 213 15.36 2.75 4.20
N SER A 214 15.56 1.53 4.69
CA SER A 214 16.07 1.26 6.04
C SER A 214 17.33 2.09 6.33
N GLY A 215 17.39 2.77 7.47
CA GLY A 215 18.57 3.54 7.89
C GLY A 215 19.82 2.68 8.12
N LEU A 216 19.68 1.35 8.17
CA LEU A 216 20.80 0.40 8.23
C LEU A 216 21.50 0.24 6.87
N ASN A 217 20.85 0.62 5.77
CA ASN A 217 21.41 0.57 4.42
C ASN A 217 22.21 1.86 4.13
N ALA A 218 23.54 1.81 4.23
CA ALA A 218 24.40 2.98 4.01
C ALA A 218 24.60 3.33 2.52
N HIS A 219 24.20 2.47 1.58
CA HIS A 219 24.51 2.63 0.15
C HIS A 219 23.70 3.73 -0.56
N TYR A 220 22.57 4.15 0.02
CA TYR A 220 21.74 5.20 -0.53
C TYR A 220 21.57 6.31 0.48
N THR A 221 21.69 7.56 0.04
CA THR A 221 21.29 8.74 0.81
C THR A 221 19.77 8.92 0.74
N LEU A 222 19.19 9.72 1.65
CA LEU A 222 17.77 10.10 1.54
C LEU A 222 17.47 10.75 0.17
N ASP A 223 18.38 11.61 -0.30
CA ASP A 223 18.31 12.22 -1.62
C ASP A 223 18.25 11.20 -2.75
N GLY A 224 19.13 10.21 -2.76
CA GLY A 224 19.14 9.16 -3.77
C GLY A 224 17.87 8.31 -3.76
N ILE A 225 17.30 8.02 -2.59
CA ILE A 225 16.01 7.30 -2.50
C ILE A 225 14.88 8.18 -3.06
N ALA A 226 14.84 9.46 -2.67
CA ALA A 226 13.82 10.40 -3.14
C ALA A 226 13.89 10.61 -4.66
N GLU A 227 15.07 10.56 -5.26
CA GLU A 227 15.25 10.62 -6.71
C GLU A 227 14.57 9.44 -7.41
N GLU A 228 14.85 8.21 -6.97
CA GLU A 228 14.23 7.01 -7.55
C GLU A 228 12.71 6.98 -7.36
N PHE A 229 12.23 7.47 -6.21
CA PHE A 229 10.80 7.63 -5.98
C PHE A 229 10.19 8.68 -6.92
N ARG A 230 10.89 9.78 -7.20
CA ARG A 230 10.41 10.80 -8.14
C ARG A 230 10.33 10.25 -9.56
N ARG A 231 11.34 9.49 -10.00
CA ARG A 231 11.33 8.78 -11.29
C ARG A 231 10.12 7.86 -11.41
N LEU A 232 9.79 7.10 -10.36
CA LEU A 232 8.57 6.30 -10.32
C LEU A 232 7.32 7.17 -10.42
N ARG A 233 7.23 8.24 -9.61
CA ARG A 233 6.07 9.15 -9.58
C ARG A 233 5.75 9.74 -10.95
N GLU A 234 6.79 10.12 -11.70
CA GLU A 234 6.67 10.70 -13.04
C GLU A 234 6.28 9.66 -14.11
N ALA A 235 6.51 8.38 -13.85
CA ALA A 235 6.18 7.29 -14.76
C ALA A 235 4.77 6.70 -14.53
N VAL A 236 4.12 6.99 -13.40
CA VAL A 236 2.77 6.50 -13.09
C VAL A 236 1.71 7.55 -13.37
N PRO A 237 0.45 7.16 -13.68
CA PRO A 237 -0.63 8.11 -13.88
C PRO A 237 -0.80 9.06 -12.68
N PRO A 238 -1.22 10.32 -12.90
CA PRO A 238 -1.54 11.24 -11.81
C PRO A 238 -2.68 10.68 -10.95
N ALA A 239 -2.86 11.24 -9.74
CA ALA A 239 -4.04 10.89 -8.96
C ALA A 239 -5.29 11.39 -9.66
N GLU A 240 -6.27 10.50 -9.82
CA GLU A 240 -7.60 10.91 -10.26
C GLU A 240 -8.18 11.85 -9.20
N SER A 241 -8.68 13.01 -9.65
CA SER A 241 -9.23 14.08 -8.80
C SER A 241 -10.70 13.87 -8.54
#